data_AF-A0A0A0EJN6-F1
#
_entry.id   AF-A0A0A0EJN6-F1
#
_cell.length_a   1.000
_cell.length_b   1.000
_cell.length_c   1.000
_cell.angle_alpha   90.00
_cell.angle_beta   90.00
_cell.angle_gamma   90.00
#
_symmetry.space_group_name_H-M   'P 1'
#
loop_
_entity.id
_entity.type
_entity.pdbx_description
1 polymer ?
#
loop_
_entity_poly.entity_id
_entity_poly.type
_entity_poly.pdbx_seq_one_letter_code
_entity_poly.pdbx_strand_id
1 'polypeptide(L)'
;MARRSRQDLIEEVHRLSDTFETAMDILCEIDPRWQADRHLVITRENMVSAIEQGRATPSEILAGLRAGLSDLVGHPQFGDPHRDPVGAEMARRYRDRTGRALLTDAGDPRRVARQVLRRGLIRDDDEARLISGYLADTTGGLFTPDQRDRATALLRDYETTQSGDS
;
A
#
# COMPACT_ATOMS: atom_id res chain seq x y z
N MET A 1 23.24 3.15 7.91
CA MET A 1 22.58 3.19 6.58
C MET A 1 22.99 4.49 5.90
N ALA A 2 23.46 4.44 4.65
CA ALA A 2 23.75 5.67 3.90
C ALA A 2 22.45 6.47 3.73
N ARG A 3 22.50 7.78 4.02
CA ARG A 3 21.37 8.69 3.82
C ARG A 3 21.14 8.79 2.30
N ARG A 4 19.94 8.45 1.84
CA ARG A 4 19.57 8.55 0.42
C ARG A 4 19.72 9.99 -0.06
N SER A 5 20.22 10.15 -1.28
CA SER A 5 20.37 11.47 -1.89
C SER A 5 19.00 12.06 -2.22
N ARG A 6 18.90 13.39 -2.35
CA ARG A 6 17.66 14.04 -2.81
C ARG A 6 17.24 13.52 -4.19
N GLN A 7 18.22 13.25 -5.05
CA GLN A 7 17.99 12.70 -6.39
C GLN A 7 17.36 11.30 -6.32
N ASP A 8 17.89 10.42 -5.45
CA ASP A 8 17.35 9.06 -5.25
C ASP A 8 15.89 9.09 -4.76
N LEU A 9 15.51 10.12 -4.00
CA LEU A 9 14.14 10.28 -3.52
C LEU A 9 13.21 10.76 -4.63
N ILE A 10 13.67 11.69 -5.48
CA ILE A 10 12.89 12.19 -6.63
C ILE A 10 12.67 11.09 -7.66
N GLU A 11 13.70 10.30 -7.95
CA GLU A 11 13.58 9.13 -8.84
C GLU A 11 12.56 8.12 -8.29
N GLU A 12 12.53 7.93 -6.97
CA GLU A 12 11.50 7.09 -6.37
C GLU A 12 10.10 7.71 -6.44
N VAL A 13 9.97 9.04 -6.31
CA VAL A 13 8.69 9.73 -6.50
C VAL A 13 8.18 9.47 -7.91
N HIS A 14 9.03 9.59 -8.93
CA HIS A 14 8.66 9.27 -10.31
C HIS A 14 8.21 7.81 -10.47
N ARG A 15 8.96 6.86 -9.89
CA ARG A 15 8.62 5.42 -9.97
C ARG A 15 7.28 5.11 -9.30
N LEU A 16 7.05 5.62 -8.09
CA LEU A 16 5.82 5.32 -7.35
C LEU A 16 4.62 6.07 -7.91
N SER A 17 4.77 7.32 -8.35
CA SER A 17 3.69 8.04 -9.04
C SER A 17 3.29 7.34 -10.34
N ASP A 18 4.24 6.84 -11.13
CA ASP A 18 3.96 6.05 -12.33
C ASP A 18 3.16 4.78 -12.04
N THR A 19 3.53 4.09 -10.96
CA THR A 19 2.79 2.92 -10.51
C THR A 19 1.37 3.28 -10.09
N PHE A 20 1.23 4.34 -9.29
CA PHE A 20 -0.05 4.78 -8.74
C PHE A 20 -1.00 5.29 -9.83
N GLU A 21 -0.54 6.19 -10.69
CA GLU A 21 -1.31 6.73 -11.82
C GLU A 21 -1.76 5.61 -12.77
N THR A 22 -0.87 4.69 -13.13
CA THR A 22 -1.22 3.56 -14.00
C THR A 22 -2.28 2.66 -13.35
N ALA A 23 -2.12 2.36 -12.05
CA ALA A 23 -3.09 1.54 -11.32
C ALA A 23 -4.45 2.23 -11.20
N MET A 24 -4.47 3.53 -10.89
CA MET A 24 -5.69 4.33 -10.82
C MET A 24 -6.41 4.43 -12.16
N ASP A 25 -5.66 4.58 -13.25
CA ASP A 25 -6.22 4.63 -14.59
C ASP A 25 -6.93 3.34 -14.95
N ILE A 26 -6.28 2.21 -14.66
CA ILE A 26 -6.87 0.88 -14.84
C ILE A 26 -8.12 0.71 -13.96
N LEU A 27 -8.05 1.11 -12.68
CA LEU A 27 -9.17 1.01 -11.75
C LEU A 27 -10.38 1.80 -12.26
N CYS A 28 -10.16 3.04 -12.72
CA CYS A 28 -11.21 3.90 -13.29
C CYS A 28 -11.85 3.33 -14.57
N GLU A 29 -11.13 2.49 -15.32
CA GLU A 29 -11.66 1.81 -16.50
C GLU A 29 -12.43 0.54 -16.16
N ILE A 30 -12.04 -0.17 -15.09
CA ILE A 30 -12.73 -1.38 -14.61
C ILE A 30 -14.01 -0.98 -13.86
N ASP A 31 -13.91 0.04 -13.02
CA ASP A 31 -14.98 0.52 -12.17
C ASP A 31 -15.11 2.05 -12.26
N PRO A 32 -16.00 2.55 -13.15
CA PRO A 32 -16.18 3.98 -13.39
C PRO A 32 -16.59 4.80 -12.16
N ARG A 33 -17.01 4.18 -11.06
CA ARG A 33 -17.31 4.91 -9.81
C ARG A 33 -16.11 5.69 -9.31
N TRP A 34 -14.90 5.19 -9.57
CA TRP A 34 -13.64 5.85 -9.22
C TRP A 34 -13.28 7.04 -10.12
N GLN A 35 -13.98 7.24 -11.25
CA GLN A 35 -13.76 8.40 -12.10
C GLN A 35 -14.14 9.71 -11.41
N ALA A 36 -15.17 9.66 -10.55
CA ALA A 36 -15.57 10.81 -9.76
C ALA A 36 -14.43 11.30 -8.86
N ASP A 37 -13.63 10.39 -8.30
CA ASP A 37 -12.54 10.73 -7.38
C ASP A 37 -11.19 10.93 -8.08
N ARG A 38 -11.11 10.69 -9.39
CA ARG A 38 -9.86 10.80 -10.16
C ARG A 38 -9.23 12.19 -10.09
N HIS A 39 -10.04 13.25 -9.97
CA HIS A 39 -9.56 14.62 -9.84
C HIS A 39 -8.94 14.92 -8.46
N LEU A 40 -9.19 14.08 -7.45
CA LEU A 40 -8.57 14.18 -6.12
C LEU A 40 -7.17 13.56 -6.10
N VAL A 41 -6.82 12.76 -7.11
CA VAL A 41 -5.48 12.21 -7.28
C VAL A 41 -4.54 13.31 -7.76
N ILE A 42 -3.58 13.68 -6.92
CA ILE A 42 -2.49 14.56 -7.33
C ILE A 42 -1.68 13.85 -8.43
N THR A 43 -1.46 14.54 -9.55
CA THR A 43 -0.61 14.06 -10.65
C THR A 43 0.87 14.15 -10.30
N ARG A 44 1.70 13.35 -10.95
CA ARG A 44 3.17 13.40 -10.87
C ARG A 44 3.71 14.81 -11.08
N GLU A 45 3.20 15.52 -12.08
CA GLU A 45 3.59 16.90 -12.37
C GLU A 45 3.32 17.81 -11.18
N ASN A 46 2.14 17.70 -10.56
CA ASN A 46 1.79 18.47 -9.37
C ASN A 46 2.65 18.10 -8.15
N MET A 47 3.00 16.82 -7.97
CA MET A 47 3.92 16.39 -6.90
C MET A 47 5.31 16.98 -7.07
N VAL A 48 5.87 16.90 -8.28
CA VAL A 48 7.21 17.43 -8.60
C VAL A 48 7.22 18.94 -8.43
N SER A 49 6.20 19.64 -8.94
CA SER A 49 6.03 21.08 -8.77
C SER A 49 5.96 21.49 -7.29
N ALA A 50 5.25 20.72 -6.45
CA ALA A 50 5.20 20.97 -5.01
C ALA A 50 6.59 20.81 -4.34
N ILE A 51 7.40 19.86 -4.78
CA ILE A 51 8.78 19.65 -4.30
C ILE A 51 9.68 20.81 -4.72
N GLU A 52 9.60 21.23 -5.98
CA GLU A 52 10.43 22.32 -6.52
C GLU A 52 10.14 23.67 -5.87
N GLN A 53 8.86 23.92 -5.56
CA GLN A 53 8.40 25.13 -4.90
C GLN A 53 8.58 25.09 -3.37
N GLY A 54 9.12 24.00 -2.81
CA GLY A 54 9.30 23.85 -1.36
C GLY A 54 8.00 23.71 -0.57
N ARG A 55 6.87 23.40 -1.22
CA ARG A 55 5.57 23.17 -0.58
C ARG A 55 5.46 21.78 0.06
N ALA A 56 6.29 20.83 -0.39
CA ALA A 56 6.40 19.50 0.17
C ALA A 56 7.83 18.98 0.02
N THR A 57 8.24 18.07 0.90
CA THR A 57 9.49 17.33 0.78
C THR A 57 9.28 16.05 -0.05
N PRO A 58 10.32 15.53 -0.73
CA PRO A 58 10.23 14.23 -1.41
C PRO A 58 9.77 13.10 -0.48
N SER A 59 10.20 13.13 0.79
CA SER A 59 9.82 12.12 1.79
C SER A 59 8.33 12.14 2.10
N GLU A 60 7.71 13.31 2.22
CA GLU A 60 6.26 13.45 2.44
C GLU A 60 5.46 12.93 1.25
N ILE A 61 5.89 13.28 0.03
CA ILE A 61 5.27 12.78 -1.20
C ILE A 61 5.40 11.25 -1.29
N LEU A 62 6.58 10.69 -0.99
CA LEU A 62 6.79 9.24 -0.98
C LEU A 62 5.95 8.54 0.08
N ALA A 63 5.75 9.14 1.25
CA ALA A 63 4.89 8.59 2.28
C ALA A 63 3.43 8.53 1.78
N GLY A 64 2.92 9.62 1.20
CA GLY A 64 1.57 9.67 0.63
C GLY A 64 1.36 8.68 -0.52
N LEU A 65 2.33 8.58 -1.44
CA LEU A 65 2.28 7.61 -2.54
C LEU A 65 2.26 6.15 -2.04
N ARG A 66 3.06 5.84 -1.01
CA ARG A 66 3.07 4.49 -0.41
C ARG A 66 1.76 4.19 0.31
N ALA A 67 1.20 5.15 1.03
CA ALA A 67 -0.09 5.00 1.69
C ALA A 67 -1.19 4.73 0.64
N GLY A 68 -1.27 5.55 -0.42
CA GLY A 68 -2.25 5.35 -1.49
C GLY A 68 -2.08 4.02 -2.23
N LEU A 69 -0.85 3.60 -2.53
CA LEU A 69 -0.59 2.28 -3.11
C LEU A 69 -1.00 1.15 -2.16
N SER A 70 -0.73 1.30 -0.87
CA SER A 70 -1.16 0.36 0.16
C SER A 70 -2.67 0.31 0.26
N ASP A 71 -3.40 1.43 0.15
CA ASP A 71 -4.86 1.42 0.15
C ASP A 71 -5.43 0.70 -1.09
N LEU A 72 -4.77 0.84 -2.24
CA LEU A 72 -5.16 0.18 -3.48
C LEU A 72 -5.00 -1.35 -3.44
N VAL A 73 -3.90 -1.84 -2.85
CA VAL A 73 -3.54 -3.27 -2.92
C VAL A 73 -3.55 -3.97 -1.57
N GLY A 74 -3.81 -3.25 -0.47
CA GLY A 74 -3.48 -3.66 0.89
C GLY A 74 -4.47 -4.60 1.57
N HIS A 75 -5.52 -5.04 0.89
CA HIS A 75 -6.45 -5.98 1.49
C HIS A 75 -6.03 -7.45 1.21
N PRO A 76 -6.35 -8.40 2.12
CA PRO A 76 -5.89 -9.79 2.03
C PRO A 76 -6.23 -10.55 0.74
N GLN A 77 -7.36 -10.18 0.16
CA GLN A 77 -7.95 -10.84 -1.01
C GLN A 77 -7.46 -10.24 -2.32
N PHE A 78 -6.63 -9.21 -2.30
CA PHE A 78 -6.20 -8.51 -3.50
C PHE A 78 -5.59 -9.49 -4.51
N GLY A 79 -6.11 -9.47 -5.73
CA GLY A 79 -5.63 -10.32 -6.82
C GLY A 79 -6.18 -11.75 -6.83
N ASP A 80 -7.07 -12.12 -5.90
CA ASP A 80 -7.83 -13.37 -5.96
C ASP A 80 -9.02 -13.22 -6.91
N PRO A 81 -9.07 -13.91 -8.07
CA PRO A 81 -10.12 -13.71 -9.06
C PRO A 81 -11.53 -14.12 -8.59
N HIS A 82 -11.64 -14.93 -7.53
CA HIS A 82 -12.94 -15.37 -7.00
C HIS A 82 -13.45 -14.46 -5.88
N ARG A 83 -12.55 -13.79 -5.15
CA ARG A 83 -12.89 -12.98 -3.97
C ARG A 83 -12.76 -11.49 -4.24
N ASP A 84 -11.89 -11.13 -5.16
CA ASP A 84 -11.62 -9.77 -5.64
C ASP A 84 -11.39 -9.77 -7.17
N PRO A 85 -12.48 -9.94 -7.96
CA PRO A 85 -12.38 -9.94 -9.41
C PRO A 85 -11.86 -8.59 -9.96
N VAL A 86 -12.10 -7.48 -9.26
CA VAL A 86 -11.64 -6.14 -9.66
C VAL A 86 -10.13 -6.03 -9.49
N GLY A 87 -9.57 -6.35 -8.31
CA GLY A 87 -8.12 -6.30 -8.12
C GLY A 87 -7.36 -7.37 -8.91
N ALA A 88 -7.96 -8.54 -9.14
CA ALA A 88 -7.40 -9.54 -10.06
C ALA A 88 -7.30 -9.00 -11.50
N GLU A 89 -8.37 -8.38 -12.00
CA GLU A 89 -8.37 -7.74 -13.32
C GLU A 89 -7.43 -6.53 -13.38
N MET A 90 -7.34 -5.74 -12.30
CA MET A 90 -6.42 -4.62 -12.19
C MET A 90 -4.96 -5.08 -12.27
N ALA A 91 -4.59 -6.12 -11.52
CA ALA A 91 -3.25 -6.70 -11.56
C ALA A 91 -2.91 -7.28 -12.95
N ARG A 92 -3.90 -7.88 -13.63
CA ARG A 92 -3.76 -8.40 -15.00
C ARG A 92 -3.52 -7.28 -16.00
N ARG A 93 -4.39 -6.27 -16.04
CA ARG A 93 -4.25 -5.11 -16.95
C ARG A 93 -2.98 -4.31 -16.69
N TYR A 94 -2.55 -4.19 -15.44
CA TYR A 94 -1.30 -3.51 -15.10
C TYR A 94 -0.10 -4.23 -15.75
N ARG A 95 -0.09 -5.56 -15.66
CA ARG A 95 0.94 -6.38 -16.33
C ARG A 95 0.89 -6.25 -17.83
N ASP A 96 -0.30 -6.27 -18.43
CA ASP A 96 -0.45 -6.13 -19.88
C ASP A 96 0.08 -4.77 -20.39
N ARG A 97 -0.10 -3.68 -19.61
CA ARG A 97 0.36 -2.33 -19.99
C ARG A 97 1.84 -2.11 -19.77
N THR A 98 2.38 -2.62 -18.67
CA THR A 98 3.72 -2.24 -18.20
C THR A 98 4.77 -3.34 -18.38
N GLY A 99 4.33 -4.58 -18.57
CA GLY A 99 5.18 -5.77 -18.46
C GLY A 99 5.65 -6.07 -17.03
N ARG A 100 5.24 -5.29 -16.03
CA ARG A 100 5.65 -5.43 -14.62
C ARG A 100 4.53 -6.03 -13.77
N ALA A 101 4.87 -6.48 -12.56
CA ALA A 101 3.91 -6.99 -11.61
C ALA A 101 3.51 -5.91 -10.59
N LEU A 102 2.22 -5.59 -10.52
CA LEU A 102 1.71 -4.51 -9.65
C LEU A 102 2.15 -4.66 -8.19
N LEU A 103 2.02 -5.85 -7.59
CA LEU A 103 2.43 -6.07 -6.20
C LEU A 103 3.95 -5.97 -5.97
N THR A 104 4.76 -6.12 -7.02
CA THR A 104 6.20 -5.88 -6.93
C THR A 104 6.50 -4.38 -6.89
N ASP A 105 5.76 -3.58 -7.67
CA ASP A 105 5.99 -2.14 -7.76
C ASP A 105 5.31 -1.34 -6.62
N ALA A 106 4.08 -1.73 -6.27
CA ALA A 106 3.25 -1.10 -5.23
C ALA A 106 3.63 -1.54 -3.80
N GLY A 107 4.21 -2.73 -3.68
CA GLY A 107 4.45 -3.39 -2.40
C GLY A 107 3.46 -4.51 -2.14
N ASP A 108 3.98 -5.69 -1.78
CA ASP A 108 3.16 -6.87 -1.52
C ASP A 108 2.65 -6.87 -0.06
N PRO A 109 1.33 -6.74 0.17
CA PRO A 109 0.76 -6.72 1.52
C PRO A 109 1.06 -8.01 2.30
N ARG A 110 1.17 -9.17 1.63
CA ARG A 110 1.51 -10.44 2.28
C ARG A 110 2.94 -10.42 2.80
N ARG A 111 3.85 -9.81 2.04
CA ARG A 111 5.24 -9.63 2.45
C ARG A 111 5.34 -8.67 3.63
N VAL A 112 4.59 -7.56 3.62
CA VAL A 112 4.55 -6.62 4.75
C VAL A 112 4.02 -7.32 6.00
N ALA A 113 2.87 -8.00 5.92
CA ALA A 113 2.28 -8.73 7.04
C ALA A 113 3.23 -9.79 7.64
N ARG A 114 3.93 -10.56 6.79
CA ARG A 114 4.97 -11.50 7.25
C ARG A 114 6.15 -10.80 7.91
N GLN A 115 6.54 -9.63 7.41
CA GLN A 115 7.62 -8.85 8.00
C GLN A 115 7.24 -8.30 9.38
N VAL A 116 6.00 -7.85 9.57
CA VAL A 116 5.46 -7.44 10.88
C VAL A 116 5.55 -8.60 11.87
N LEU A 117 5.06 -9.79 11.49
CA LEU A 117 5.13 -10.99 12.33
C LEU A 117 6.57 -11.40 12.67
N ARG A 118 7.48 -11.35 11.68
CA ARG A 118 8.90 -11.67 11.90
C ARG A 118 9.57 -10.65 12.81
N ARG A 119 9.20 -9.37 12.69
CA ARG A 119 9.73 -8.28 13.50
C ARG A 119 9.17 -8.32 14.92
N GLY A 120 7.95 -8.83 15.11
CA GLY A 120 7.29 -8.89 16.42
C GLY A 120 6.90 -7.52 16.95
N LEU A 121 6.61 -6.54 16.07
CA LEU A 121 6.20 -5.19 16.44
C LEU A 121 5.39 -4.56 15.32
N ILE A 122 4.26 -3.94 15.62
CA ILE A 122 3.50 -3.05 14.72
C ILE A 122 4.01 -1.62 14.93
N ARG A 123 4.30 -0.90 13.84
CA ARG A 123 4.92 0.42 13.89
C ARG A 123 3.94 1.58 13.72
N ASP A 124 2.87 1.33 12.99
CA ASP A 124 1.94 2.34 12.54
C ASP A 124 0.56 1.75 12.30
N ASP A 125 -0.41 2.63 12.10
CA ASP A 125 -1.81 2.26 11.90
C ASP A 125 -2.04 1.49 10.59
N ASP A 126 -1.20 1.69 9.57
CA ASP A 126 -1.32 0.97 8.30
C ASP A 126 -0.95 -0.51 8.47
N GLU A 127 0.15 -0.80 9.17
CA GLU A 127 0.51 -2.16 9.57
C GLU A 127 -0.57 -2.77 10.48
N ALA A 128 -1.14 -1.99 11.42
CA ALA A 128 -2.23 -2.47 12.27
C ALA A 128 -3.49 -2.85 11.46
N ARG A 129 -3.93 -1.98 10.54
CA ARG A 129 -5.07 -2.22 9.64
C ARG A 129 -4.85 -3.47 8.80
N LEU A 130 -3.64 -3.61 8.25
CA LEU A 130 -3.25 -4.76 7.43
C LEU A 130 -3.35 -6.07 8.21
N ILE A 131 -2.75 -6.13 9.41
CA ILE A 131 -2.78 -7.34 10.25
C ILE A 131 -4.21 -7.66 10.70
N SER A 132 -4.98 -6.64 11.09
CA SER A 132 -6.40 -6.80 11.43
C SER A 132 -7.20 -7.38 10.27
N GLY A 133 -7.00 -6.87 9.05
CA GLY A 133 -7.59 -7.42 7.84
C GLY A 133 -7.27 -8.91 7.63
N TYR A 134 -6.00 -9.30 7.77
CA TYR A 134 -5.61 -10.72 7.64
C TYR A 134 -6.14 -11.63 8.76
N LEU A 135 -6.38 -11.09 9.97
CA LEU A 135 -7.02 -11.82 11.04
C LEU A 135 -8.53 -11.97 10.78
N ALA A 136 -9.19 -10.94 10.28
CA ALA A 136 -10.60 -11.00 9.88
C ALA A 136 -10.82 -11.97 8.71
N ASP A 137 -9.85 -12.10 7.81
CA ASP A 137 -9.88 -13.09 6.73
C ASP A 137 -9.58 -14.50 7.27
N THR A 138 -10.63 -15.21 7.68
CA THR A 138 -10.58 -16.60 8.16
C THR A 138 -10.36 -17.63 7.07
N THR A 139 -10.30 -17.20 5.80
CA THR A 139 -10.40 -18.09 4.62
C THR A 139 -9.20 -17.95 3.69
N GLY A 140 -8.47 -16.83 3.72
CA GLY A 140 -7.29 -16.58 2.89
C GLY A 140 -6.01 -17.30 3.32
N GLY A 141 -5.99 -17.98 4.47
CA GLY A 141 -4.92 -18.89 4.87
C GLY A 141 -3.51 -18.30 4.98
N LEU A 142 -3.35 -16.96 5.04
CA LEU A 142 -2.02 -16.35 5.08
C LEU A 142 -1.25 -16.73 6.36
N PHE A 143 -1.94 -16.79 7.49
CA PHE A 143 -1.37 -17.09 8.80
C PHE A 143 -1.72 -18.51 9.24
N THR A 144 -0.71 -19.25 9.71
CA THR A 144 -0.93 -20.48 10.49
C THR A 144 -1.61 -20.14 11.82
N PRO A 145 -2.21 -21.12 12.54
CA PRO A 145 -2.81 -20.88 13.85
C PRO A 145 -1.87 -20.14 14.81
N ASP A 146 -0.62 -20.60 14.97
CA ASP A 146 0.38 -19.94 15.81
C ASP A 146 0.69 -18.50 15.38
N GLN A 147 0.66 -18.23 14.07
CA GLN A 147 0.88 -16.87 13.54
C GLN A 147 -0.32 -15.97 13.80
N ARG A 148 -1.54 -16.52 13.83
CA ARG A 148 -2.75 -15.76 14.19
C ARG A 148 -2.70 -15.35 15.66
N ASP A 149 -2.35 -16.26 16.55
CA ASP A 149 -2.20 -15.94 17.98
C ASP A 149 -1.16 -14.84 18.21
N ARG A 150 -0.01 -14.93 17.52
CA ARG A 150 1.02 -13.89 17.55
C ARG A 150 0.52 -12.57 16.97
N ALA A 151 -0.16 -12.57 15.82
CA ALA A 151 -0.71 -11.37 15.21
C ALA A 151 -1.75 -10.70 16.14
N THR A 152 -2.60 -11.47 16.81
CA THR A 152 -3.57 -10.97 17.79
C THR A 152 -2.87 -10.34 18.99
N ALA A 153 -1.82 -10.97 19.52
CA ALA A 153 -1.03 -10.39 20.62
C ALA A 153 -0.39 -9.06 20.21
N LEU A 154 0.23 -9.00 19.03
CA LEU A 154 0.86 -7.78 18.51
C LEU A 154 -0.13 -6.62 18.34
N LEU A 155 -1.33 -6.90 17.82
CA LEU A 155 -2.38 -5.88 17.70
C LEU A 155 -2.81 -5.34 19.07
N ARG A 156 -3.03 -6.24 20.02
CA ARG A 156 -3.42 -5.84 21.38
C ARG A 156 -2.35 -4.99 22.06
N ASP A 157 -1.08 -5.36 21.90
CA ASP A 157 0.05 -4.59 22.46
C ASP A 157 0.13 -3.19 21.83
N TYR A 158 -0.08 -3.08 20.52
CA TYR A 158 -0.15 -1.81 19.80
C TYR A 158 -1.31 -0.93 20.30
N GLU A 159 -2.53 -1.47 20.37
CA GLU A 159 -3.73 -0.75 20.85
C GLU A 159 -3.59 -0.28 22.30
N THR A 160 -2.97 -1.10 23.16
CA THR A 160 -2.71 -0.74 24.57
C THR A 160 -1.70 0.40 24.67
N THR A 161 -0.66 0.38 23.83
CA THR A 161 0.35 1.45 23.79
C THR A 161 -0.26 2.77 23.31
N GLN A 162 -1.13 2.73 22.29
CA GLN A 162 -1.85 3.92 21.80
C GLN A 162 -2.84 4.49 22.82
N SER A 163 -3.50 3.62 23.59
CA SER A 163 -4.49 4.03 24.61
C SER A 163 -3.87 4.54 25.91
N GLY A 164 -2.60 4.22 26.18
CA GLY A 164 -1.87 4.64 27.38
C GLY A 164 -1.25 6.04 27.30
N ASP A 165 -1.16 6.61 26.10
CA ASP A 165 -0.69 7.97 25.84
C ASP A 165 -1.85 9.00 25.76
N SER A 166 -3.06 8.60 26.16
CA SER A 166 -4.27 9.46 26.24
C SER A 166 -4.57 9.98 27.64
#